data_AF-A0A2V3Y8M3-F1
#
_entry.id   AF-A0A2V3Y8M3-F1
#
_cell.length_a   1.000
_cell.length_b   1.000
_cell.length_c   1.000
_cell.angle_alpha   90.00
_cell.angle_beta   90.00
_cell.angle_gamma   90.00
#
_symmetry.space_group_name_H-M   'P 1'
#
loop_
_entity.id
_entity.type
_entity.pdbx_description
1 polymer ?
#
loop_
_entity_poly.entity_id
_entity_poly.type
_entity_poly.pdbx_seq_one_letter_code
_entity_poly.pdbx_strand_id
1 'polypeptide(L)'
;MKKINSMSLPFCVKGAFEDGDSALEFIKTNHVDLVITDIKMPFMNGLELSRVLHASYPSIKILIISGYNEFTLAQEAIEYQVKGFLLKPIRQGQLEQALTKLLIELDSENDTFQASVPEHLKTMGKEEIAGCVEKYLKENFQKQISMGDISDKLGFAPDYLSHLFKKYHDESPVRYLTSLRINYAKQLLIRQPDFDVAVIGEMSGYPDPVYFSKVFKKNTGVWPSQYRAEGGCQR
;
A
#
# COMPACT_ATOMS: atom_id res chain seq x y z
N MET A 1 4.61 19.77 8.91
CA MET A 1 5.37 18.76 9.69
C MET A 1 4.50 17.77 10.44
N LYS A 2 3.58 18.18 11.35
CA LYS A 2 2.74 17.24 12.13
C LYS A 2 1.97 16.19 11.30
N LYS A 3 1.51 16.54 10.09
CA LYS A 3 0.74 15.64 9.22
C LYS A 3 1.54 14.51 8.57
N ILE A 4 2.85 14.69 8.33
CA ILE A 4 3.68 13.67 7.67
C ILE A 4 4.16 12.64 8.71
N ASN A 5 4.58 13.12 9.89
CA ASN A 5 5.02 12.24 10.99
C ASN A 5 3.86 11.46 11.63
N SER A 6 2.60 11.84 11.40
CA SER A 6 1.42 11.09 11.83
C SER A 6 0.98 10.01 10.84
N MET A 7 1.58 9.96 9.65
CA MET A 7 1.30 8.93 8.65
C MET A 7 2.20 7.73 8.92
N SER A 8 1.65 6.52 8.83
CA SER A 8 2.40 5.26 8.91
C SER A 8 3.20 4.99 7.64
N LEU A 9 3.93 6.00 7.15
CA LEU A 9 4.74 5.92 5.96
C LEU A 9 6.23 6.00 6.33
N PRO A 10 7.10 5.22 5.66
CA PRO A 10 8.52 5.11 5.98
C PRO A 10 9.39 6.32 5.59
N PHE A 11 8.83 7.52 5.54
CA PHE A 11 9.57 8.74 5.23
C PHE A 11 10.17 9.37 6.50
N CYS A 12 11.43 9.81 6.39
CA CYS A 12 12.10 10.58 7.44
C CYS A 12 12.31 12.03 6.95
N VAL A 13 11.78 13.01 7.68
CA VAL A 13 11.93 14.42 7.33
C VAL A 13 13.34 14.89 7.70
N LYS A 14 14.16 15.19 6.69
CA LYS A 14 15.55 15.66 6.86
C LYS A 14 15.67 17.17 7.09
N GLY A 15 14.73 17.94 6.58
CA GLY A 15 14.72 19.40 6.70
C GLY A 15 13.38 20.00 6.28
N ALA A 16 13.14 21.24 6.70
CA ALA A 16 12.01 22.05 6.28
C ALA A 16 12.52 23.49 6.12
N PHE A 17 12.18 24.11 5.00
CA PHE A 17 12.70 25.41 4.58
C PHE A 17 11.54 26.31 4.14
N GLU A 18 11.75 27.62 4.19
CA GLU A 18 10.74 28.62 3.82
C GLU A 18 10.85 29.06 2.36
N ASP A 19 11.93 28.67 1.67
CA ASP A 19 12.25 29.06 0.29
C ASP A 19 13.08 27.98 -0.42
N GLY A 20 13.14 28.08 -1.75
CA GLY A 20 13.85 27.11 -2.60
C GLY A 20 15.37 27.23 -2.54
N ASP A 21 15.94 28.40 -2.25
CA ASP A 21 17.39 28.60 -2.19
C ASP A 21 17.99 27.85 -0.98
N SER A 22 17.38 28.05 0.19
CA SER A 22 17.72 27.35 1.43
C SER A 22 17.58 25.84 1.28
N ALA A 23 16.51 25.38 0.63
CA ALA A 23 16.30 23.95 0.36
C ALA A 23 17.38 23.38 -0.57
N LEU A 24 17.74 24.11 -1.63
CA LEU A 24 18.77 23.70 -2.58
C LEU A 24 20.16 23.64 -1.93
N GLU A 25 20.49 24.57 -1.05
CA GLU A 25 21.74 24.54 -0.29
C GLU A 25 21.85 23.30 0.59
N PHE A 26 20.76 22.91 1.25
CA PHE A 26 20.71 21.68 2.03
C PHE A 26 20.87 20.43 1.15
N ILE A 27 20.19 20.36 0.01
CA ILE A 27 20.25 19.23 -0.93
C ILE A 27 21.66 19.04 -1.50
N LYS A 28 22.44 20.10 -1.68
CA LYS A 28 23.84 19.98 -2.15
C LYS A 28 24.73 19.18 -1.21
N THR A 29 24.43 19.15 0.08
CA THR A 29 25.28 18.57 1.13
C THR A 29 24.65 17.36 1.82
N ASN A 30 23.37 17.07 1.54
CA ASN A 30 22.61 16.00 2.19
C ASN A 30 21.89 15.13 1.15
N HIS A 31 21.83 13.83 1.42
CA HIS A 31 21.05 12.92 0.59
C HIS A 31 19.55 13.10 0.84
N VAL A 32 18.79 13.35 -0.23
CA VAL A 32 17.34 13.54 -0.21
C VAL A 32 16.73 12.79 -1.39
N ASP A 33 15.77 11.90 -1.13
CA ASP A 33 15.10 11.11 -2.17
C ASP A 33 13.84 11.79 -2.73
N LEU A 34 13.19 12.61 -1.91
CA LEU A 34 11.93 13.26 -2.21
C LEU A 34 11.92 14.69 -1.67
N VAL A 35 11.57 15.65 -2.52
CA VAL A 35 11.27 17.02 -2.17
C VAL A 35 9.77 17.26 -2.27
N ILE A 36 9.18 17.79 -1.20
CA ILE A 36 7.80 18.27 -1.18
C ILE A 36 7.85 19.78 -1.06
N THR A 37 7.28 20.53 -2.02
CA THR A 37 7.44 21.99 -2.07
C THR A 37 6.12 22.71 -2.35
N ASP A 38 5.99 23.94 -1.83
CA ASP A 38 4.93 24.86 -2.25
C ASP A 38 5.33 25.54 -3.57
N ILE A 39 4.38 25.87 -4.44
CA ILE A 39 4.69 26.65 -5.64
C ILE A 39 5.11 28.06 -5.25
N LYS A 40 4.31 28.74 -4.41
CA LYS A 40 4.55 30.15 -4.09
C LYS A 40 5.34 30.24 -2.79
N MET A 41 6.64 30.50 -2.93
CA MET A 41 7.58 30.79 -1.85
C MET A 41 8.42 32.01 -2.24
N PRO A 42 8.94 32.78 -1.27
CA PRO A 42 9.84 33.90 -1.55
C PRO A 42 11.18 33.42 -2.14
N PHE A 43 11.92 34.34 -2.76
CA PHE A 43 13.21 34.10 -3.38
C PHE A 43 13.13 33.11 -4.54
N MET A 44 13.38 31.82 -4.30
CA MET A 44 13.18 30.73 -5.26
C MET A 44 11.86 29.99 -4.99
N ASN A 45 11.00 29.97 -6.00
CA ASN A 45 9.70 29.34 -5.93
C ASN A 45 9.78 27.82 -6.20
N GLY A 46 8.69 27.08 -5.95
CA GLY A 46 8.68 25.62 -6.08
C GLY A 46 8.92 25.09 -7.51
N LEU A 47 8.50 25.83 -8.53
CA LEU A 47 8.72 25.47 -9.94
C LEU A 47 10.17 25.74 -10.35
N GLU A 48 10.75 26.85 -9.92
CA GLU A 48 12.16 27.18 -10.14
C GLU A 48 13.07 26.15 -9.48
N LEU A 49 12.77 25.77 -8.23
CA LEU A 49 13.44 24.68 -7.54
C LEU A 49 13.29 23.37 -8.32
N SER A 50 12.08 23.07 -8.79
CA SER A 50 11.82 21.83 -9.55
C SER A 50 12.64 21.75 -10.83
N ARG A 51 12.76 22.86 -11.56
CA ARG A 51 13.59 22.97 -12.76
C ARG A 51 15.06 22.67 -12.46
N VAL A 52 15.59 23.23 -11.38
CA VAL A 52 16.99 23.01 -10.97
C VAL A 52 17.22 21.56 -10.55
N LEU A 53 16.34 21.00 -9.72
CA LEU A 53 16.45 19.62 -9.26
C LEU A 53 16.30 18.62 -10.42
N HIS A 54 15.39 18.86 -11.35
CA HIS A 54 15.23 18.02 -12.53
C HIS A 54 16.51 17.97 -13.38
N ALA A 55 17.19 19.10 -13.55
CA ALA A 55 18.41 19.18 -14.36
C ALA A 55 19.67 18.66 -13.65
N SER A 56 19.83 18.92 -12.35
CA SER A 56 21.08 18.64 -11.62
C SER A 56 20.99 17.43 -10.68
N TYR A 57 19.79 17.01 -10.30
CA TYR A 57 19.53 15.94 -9.34
C TYR A 57 18.36 15.04 -9.82
N PRO A 58 18.47 14.39 -10.99
CA PRO A 58 17.36 13.69 -11.63
C PRO A 58 16.82 12.48 -10.84
N SER A 59 17.59 11.98 -9.86
CA SER A 59 17.13 10.94 -8.93
C SER A 59 16.14 11.44 -7.89
N ILE A 60 16.16 12.74 -7.56
CA ILE A 60 15.29 13.33 -6.56
C ILE A 60 13.88 13.44 -7.13
N LYS A 61 12.92 12.80 -6.46
CA LYS A 61 11.51 12.91 -6.82
C LYS A 61 10.94 14.21 -6.25
N ILE A 62 9.98 14.80 -6.96
CA ILE A 62 9.41 16.08 -6.59
C ILE A 62 7.89 15.95 -6.51
N LEU A 63 7.31 16.43 -5.41
CA LEU A 63 5.87 16.52 -5.17
C LEU A 63 5.52 17.98 -4.90
N ILE A 64 4.73 18.59 -5.76
CA ILE A 64 4.29 19.98 -5.60
C ILE A 64 2.97 20.02 -4.83
N ILE A 65 2.86 21.01 -3.93
CA ILE A 65 1.64 21.36 -3.23
C ILE A 65 1.27 22.81 -3.61
N SER A 66 0.06 23.05 -4.14
CA SER A 66 -0.38 24.39 -4.54
C SER A 66 -1.73 24.78 -3.97
N GLY A 67 -1.91 26.03 -3.56
CA GLY A 67 -3.24 26.60 -3.28
C GLY A 67 -3.97 27.14 -4.52
N TYR A 68 -3.30 27.19 -5.67
CA TYR A 68 -3.79 27.78 -6.90
C TYR A 68 -4.08 26.69 -7.93
N ASN A 69 -5.30 26.69 -8.47
CA ASN A 69 -5.73 25.77 -9.52
C ASN A 69 -5.48 26.37 -10.92
N GLU A 70 -4.27 26.88 -11.13
CA GLU A 70 -3.86 27.50 -12.39
C GLU A 70 -3.25 26.44 -13.31
N PHE A 71 -3.88 26.26 -14.47
CA PHE A 71 -3.50 25.24 -15.46
C PHE A 71 -2.06 25.40 -15.97
N THR A 72 -1.56 26.63 -16.09
CA THR A 72 -0.20 26.96 -16.53
C THR A 72 0.87 26.41 -15.61
N LEU A 73 0.68 26.55 -14.29
CA LEU A 73 1.61 26.02 -13.28
C LEU A 73 1.68 24.49 -13.31
N ALA A 74 0.55 23.84 -13.56
CA ALA A 74 0.50 22.38 -13.68
C ALA A 74 1.22 21.89 -14.95
N GLN A 75 1.13 22.63 -16.05
CA GLN A 75 1.85 22.32 -17.28
C GLN A 75 3.37 22.41 -17.09
N GLU A 76 3.87 23.49 -16.48
CA GLU A 76 5.30 23.63 -16.17
C GLU A 76 5.81 22.54 -15.21
N ALA A 77 5.01 22.18 -14.20
CA ALA A 77 5.35 21.09 -13.29
C ALA A 77 5.53 19.74 -14.01
N ILE A 78 4.71 19.47 -15.03
CA ILE A 78 4.82 18.25 -15.85
C ILE A 78 6.11 18.27 -16.68
N GLU A 79 6.47 19.43 -17.25
CA GLU A 79 7.72 19.59 -18.02
C GLU A 79 8.96 19.27 -17.17
N TYR A 80 8.95 19.63 -15.89
CA TYR A 80 10.03 19.31 -14.94
C TYR A 80 9.92 17.93 -14.29
N GLN A 81 9.09 17.05 -14.85
CA GLN A 81 8.88 15.66 -14.41
C GLN A 81 8.53 15.52 -12.92
N VAL A 82 7.82 16.49 -12.37
CA VAL A 82 7.27 16.41 -11.03
C VAL A 82 6.34 15.19 -10.96
N LYS A 83 6.49 14.37 -9.93
CA LYS A 83 5.81 13.08 -9.79
C LYS A 83 4.39 13.19 -9.27
N GLY A 84 4.05 14.33 -8.68
CA GLY A 84 2.68 14.60 -8.24
C GLY A 84 2.43 16.08 -8.00
N PHE A 85 1.15 16.44 -8.05
CA PHE A 85 0.67 17.77 -7.80
C PHE A 85 -0.56 17.68 -6.89
N LEU A 86 -0.51 18.30 -5.71
CA LEU A 86 -1.58 18.27 -4.72
C LEU A 86 -2.15 19.67 -4.49
N LEU A 87 -3.48 19.78 -4.46
CA LEU A 87 -4.16 21.05 -4.19
C LEU A 87 -4.41 21.24 -2.69
N LYS A 88 -4.18 22.47 -2.20
CA LYS A 88 -4.58 22.90 -0.85
C LYS A 88 -6.08 23.25 -0.87
N PRO A 89 -6.85 22.91 0.18
CA PRO A 89 -6.42 22.24 1.40
C PRO A 89 -6.14 20.75 1.17
N ILE A 90 -4.96 20.29 1.61
CA ILE A 90 -4.53 18.91 1.40
C ILE A 90 -5.31 17.98 2.34
N ARG A 91 -6.07 17.06 1.75
CA ARG A 91 -6.72 15.97 2.48
C ARG A 91 -5.70 14.89 2.81
N GLN A 92 -5.77 14.33 4.01
CA GLN A 92 -4.81 13.34 4.49
C GLN A 92 -4.68 12.15 3.53
N GLY A 93 -5.81 11.54 3.11
CA GLY A 93 -5.78 10.41 2.19
C GLY A 93 -5.20 10.72 0.81
N GLN A 94 -5.30 11.96 0.31
CA GLN A 94 -4.68 12.35 -0.97
C GLN A 94 -3.15 12.42 -0.86
N LEU A 95 -2.65 12.96 0.26
CA LEU A 95 -1.22 13.01 0.53
C LEU A 95 -0.67 11.59 0.76
N GLU A 96 -1.36 10.76 1.52
CA GLU A 96 -0.99 9.35 1.73
C GLU A 96 -0.91 8.59 0.40
N GLN A 97 -1.91 8.71 -0.48
CA GLN A 97 -1.89 8.05 -1.80
C GLN A 97 -0.72 8.52 -2.67
N ALA A 98 -0.47 9.83 -2.72
CA ALA A 98 0.64 10.38 -3.51
C ALA A 98 2.00 9.91 -2.98
N LEU A 99 2.17 9.92 -1.66
CA LEU A 99 3.40 9.46 -1.01
C LEU A 99 3.59 7.95 -1.14
N THR A 100 2.53 7.14 -1.02
CA THR A 100 2.59 5.69 -1.27
C THR A 100 3.01 5.38 -2.69
N LYS A 101 2.47 6.10 -3.68
CA LYS A 101 2.88 5.92 -5.08
C LYS A 101 4.36 6.23 -5.27
N LEU A 102 4.80 7.38 -4.75
CA LEU A 102 6.21 7.79 -4.76
C LEU A 102 7.12 6.78 -4.06
N LEU A 103 6.64 6.20 -2.95
CA LEU A 103 7.35 5.19 -2.20
C LEU A 103 7.62 3.94 -3.04
N ILE A 104 6.62 3.49 -3.81
CA ILE A 104 6.74 2.35 -4.72
C ILE A 104 7.69 2.66 -5.87
N GLU A 105 7.63 3.88 -6.42
CA GLU A 105 8.54 4.32 -7.48
C GLU A 105 9.99 4.35 -6.97
N LEU A 106 10.23 4.97 -5.80
CA LEU A 106 11.54 4.98 -5.14
C LEU A 106 12.02 3.55 -4.84
N ASP A 107 11.15 2.66 -4.36
CA ASP A 107 11.48 1.26 -4.08
C ASP A 107 11.73 0.40 -5.34
N SER A 108 11.20 0.82 -6.49
CA SER A 108 11.44 0.17 -7.79
C SER A 108 12.78 0.58 -8.42
N GLU A 109 13.27 1.77 -8.07
CA GLU A 109 14.51 2.34 -8.60
C GLU A 109 15.71 2.15 -7.64
N ASN A 110 15.47 1.93 -6.35
CA ASN A 110 16.48 1.82 -5.30
C ASN A 110 16.23 0.59 -4.40
N ASP A 111 17.21 -0.31 -4.28
CA ASP A 111 17.29 -1.38 -3.26
C ASP A 111 17.45 -0.83 -1.81
N THR A 112 17.32 0.48 -1.60
CA THR A 112 17.76 1.23 -0.41
C THR A 112 16.66 1.47 0.62
N PHE A 113 15.52 0.76 0.54
CA PHE A 113 14.34 0.88 1.40
C PHE A 113 14.52 0.41 2.86
N GLN A 114 15.73 0.54 3.41
CA GLN A 114 16.14 -0.07 4.67
C GLN A 114 16.03 0.87 5.89
N ALA A 115 15.63 2.13 5.72
CA ALA A 115 15.85 3.18 6.73
C ALA A 115 14.73 3.37 7.78
N SER A 116 13.59 2.72 7.65
CA SER A 116 12.34 3.06 8.38
C SER A 116 11.64 1.85 9.02
N VAL A 117 12.22 0.67 8.84
CA VAL A 117 11.73 -0.60 9.37
C VAL A 117 12.50 -0.91 10.66
N PRO A 118 11.86 -1.46 11.72
CA PRO A 118 12.57 -1.94 12.90
C PRO A 118 13.82 -2.76 12.57
N GLU A 119 14.93 -2.55 13.30
CA GLU A 119 16.28 -3.12 13.02
C GLU A 119 16.30 -4.61 12.67
N HIS A 120 15.42 -5.41 13.28
CA HIS A 120 15.34 -6.86 13.09
C HIS A 120 14.60 -7.31 11.82
N LEU A 121 13.91 -6.40 11.13
CA LEU A 121 13.23 -6.62 9.85
C LEU A 121 14.03 -6.03 8.67
N LYS A 122 15.11 -5.27 8.95
CA LYS A 122 16.00 -4.64 7.94
C LYS A 122 16.78 -5.64 7.08
N THR A 123 16.92 -6.87 7.55
CA THR A 123 17.57 -7.96 6.80
C THR A 123 16.61 -8.75 5.92
N MET A 124 15.30 -8.48 6.01
CA MET A 124 14.31 -9.24 5.25
C MET A 124 14.20 -8.73 3.82
N GLY A 125 14.44 -9.62 2.86
CA GLY A 125 14.20 -9.36 1.45
C GLY A 125 12.72 -9.11 1.16
N LYS A 126 12.44 -8.40 0.07
CA LYS A 126 11.08 -8.08 -0.40
C LYS A 126 10.19 -9.33 -0.55
N GLU A 127 10.76 -10.43 -1.02
CA GLU A 127 10.08 -11.73 -1.10
C GLU A 127 9.75 -12.30 0.28
N GLU A 128 10.65 -12.14 1.25
CA GLU A 128 10.42 -12.61 2.62
C GLU A 128 9.33 -11.80 3.33
N ILE A 129 9.24 -10.49 3.08
CA ILE A 129 8.13 -9.66 3.59
C ILE A 129 6.80 -10.13 2.98
N ALA A 130 6.74 -10.38 1.66
CA ALA A 130 5.56 -10.96 1.04
C ALA A 130 5.21 -12.33 1.65
N GLY A 131 6.22 -13.17 1.91
CA GLY A 131 6.06 -14.44 2.62
C GLY A 131 5.56 -14.27 4.06
N CYS A 132 5.94 -13.21 4.78
CA CYS A 132 5.39 -12.90 6.10
C CYS A 132 3.91 -12.53 6.04
N VAL A 133 3.50 -11.75 5.03
CA VAL A 133 2.07 -11.47 4.78
C VAL A 133 1.34 -12.78 4.49
N GLU A 134 1.88 -13.63 3.62
CA GLU A 134 1.30 -14.95 3.29
C GLU A 134 1.13 -15.82 4.54
N LYS A 135 2.19 -15.93 5.36
CA LYS A 135 2.19 -16.69 6.60
C LYS A 135 1.12 -16.18 7.56
N TYR A 136 1.01 -14.86 7.74
CA TYR A 136 0.00 -14.27 8.60
C TYR A 136 -1.42 -14.59 8.14
N LEU A 137 -1.67 -14.48 6.83
CA LEU A 137 -2.96 -14.85 6.23
C LEU A 137 -3.27 -16.33 6.48
N LYS A 138 -2.33 -17.24 6.23
CA LYS A 138 -2.49 -18.69 6.46
C LYS A 138 -2.74 -19.04 7.93
N GLU A 139 -2.14 -18.34 8.87
CA GLU A 139 -2.30 -18.62 10.30
C GLU A 139 -3.59 -18.03 10.89
N ASN A 140 -4.18 -17.02 10.22
CA ASN A 140 -5.30 -16.25 10.78
C ASN A 140 -6.52 -16.16 9.87
N PHE A 141 -6.58 -16.93 8.76
CA PHE A 141 -7.66 -16.81 7.78
C PHE A 141 -9.07 -17.02 8.36
N GLN A 142 -9.21 -17.78 9.44
CA GLN A 142 -10.50 -18.04 10.10
C GLN A 142 -10.98 -16.87 10.97
N LYS A 143 -10.11 -15.90 11.26
CA LYS A 143 -10.43 -14.72 12.07
C LYS A 143 -10.80 -13.54 11.18
N GLN A 144 -11.42 -12.53 11.77
CA GLN A 144 -11.57 -11.22 11.11
C GLN A 144 -10.22 -10.52 11.10
N ILE A 145 -9.62 -10.43 9.92
CA ILE A 145 -8.33 -9.80 9.69
C ILE A 145 -8.46 -8.74 8.61
N SER A 146 -7.68 -7.68 8.77
CA SER A 146 -7.55 -6.54 7.87
C SER A 146 -6.09 -6.33 7.52
N MET A 147 -5.82 -5.53 6.49
CA MET A 147 -4.45 -5.11 6.19
C MET A 147 -3.82 -4.26 7.30
N GLY A 148 -4.64 -3.59 8.12
CA GLY A 148 -4.17 -2.85 9.30
C GLY A 148 -3.51 -3.78 10.32
N ASP A 149 -4.14 -4.93 10.60
CA ASP A 149 -3.60 -5.90 11.55
C ASP A 149 -2.23 -6.46 11.11
N ILE A 150 -2.06 -6.65 9.79
CA ILE A 150 -0.80 -7.10 9.20
C ILE A 150 0.26 -6.00 9.26
N SER A 151 -0.15 -4.75 8.97
CA SER A 151 0.67 -3.56 9.08
C SER A 151 1.23 -3.37 10.50
N ASP A 152 0.37 -3.44 11.51
CA ASP A 152 0.76 -3.24 12.91
C ASP A 152 1.78 -4.28 13.38
N LYS A 153 1.67 -5.52 12.85
CA LYS A 153 2.60 -6.60 13.18
C LYS A 153 3.93 -6.52 12.44
N LEU A 154 3.92 -6.08 11.18
CA LEU A 154 5.12 -6.05 10.34
C LEU A 154 5.78 -4.67 10.31
N GLY A 155 5.15 -3.61 10.80
CA GLY A 155 5.68 -2.25 10.78
C GLY A 155 5.69 -1.59 9.39
N PHE A 156 4.86 -2.07 8.45
CA PHE A 156 4.81 -1.54 7.08
C PHE A 156 3.42 -1.03 6.73
N ALA A 157 3.36 0.01 5.90
CA ALA A 157 2.11 0.57 5.42
C ALA A 157 1.22 -0.50 4.72
N PRO A 158 -0.10 -0.53 5.00
CA PRO A 158 -1.05 -1.48 4.40
C PRO A 158 -0.99 -1.55 2.86
N ASP A 159 -0.89 -0.40 2.20
CA ASP A 159 -0.85 -0.30 0.74
C ASP A 159 0.47 -0.84 0.16
N TYR A 160 1.59 -0.64 0.87
CA TYR A 160 2.88 -1.20 0.49
C TYR A 160 2.83 -2.72 0.55
N LEU A 161 2.36 -3.28 1.67
CA LEU A 161 2.19 -4.72 1.85
C LEU A 161 1.26 -5.32 0.78
N SER A 162 0.18 -4.61 0.43
CA SER A 162 -0.75 -5.06 -0.61
C SER A 162 -0.10 -5.14 -1.99
N HIS A 163 0.70 -4.14 -2.36
CA HIS A 163 1.44 -4.14 -3.62
C HIS A 163 2.53 -5.20 -3.64
N LEU A 164 3.30 -5.30 -2.54
CA LEU A 164 4.40 -6.25 -2.44
C LEU A 164 3.88 -7.68 -2.55
N PHE A 165 2.82 -8.02 -1.80
CA PHE A 165 2.19 -9.32 -1.88
C PHE A 165 1.71 -9.64 -3.31
N LYS A 166 1.06 -8.69 -3.98
CA LYS A 166 0.60 -8.85 -5.36
C LYS A 166 1.75 -9.08 -6.35
N LYS A 167 2.91 -8.45 -6.11
CA LYS A 167 4.10 -8.62 -6.95
C LYS A 167 4.68 -10.04 -6.87
N TYR A 168 4.63 -10.68 -5.70
CA TYR A 168 5.23 -12.01 -5.49
C TYR A 168 4.23 -13.17 -5.56
N HIS A 169 2.93 -12.92 -5.43
CA HIS A 169 1.89 -13.96 -5.46
C HIS A 169 0.88 -13.80 -6.62
N ASP A 170 1.09 -12.83 -7.53
CA ASP A 170 0.22 -12.51 -8.68
C ASP A 170 -1.25 -12.18 -8.35
N GLU A 171 -1.61 -12.06 -7.06
CA GLU A 171 -2.94 -11.68 -6.61
C GLU A 171 -2.91 -10.83 -5.33
N SER A 172 -4.00 -10.11 -5.04
CA SER A 172 -4.06 -9.29 -3.83
C SER A 172 -4.24 -10.14 -2.56
N PRO A 173 -3.78 -9.66 -1.39
CA PRO A 173 -4.00 -10.35 -0.11
C PRO A 173 -5.47 -10.73 0.15
N VAL A 174 -6.40 -9.86 -0.23
CA VAL A 174 -7.85 -10.09 -0.06
C VAL A 174 -8.34 -11.25 -0.92
N ARG A 175 -7.87 -11.33 -2.17
CA ARG A 175 -8.23 -12.43 -3.07
C ARG A 175 -7.62 -13.74 -2.60
N TYR A 176 -6.35 -13.71 -2.19
CA TYR A 176 -5.66 -14.85 -1.61
C TYR A 176 -6.36 -15.38 -0.35
N LEU A 177 -6.74 -14.49 0.57
CA LEU A 177 -7.52 -14.82 1.76
C LEU A 177 -8.86 -15.45 1.40
N THR A 178 -9.57 -14.89 0.41
CA THR A 178 -10.82 -15.46 -0.09
C THR A 178 -10.61 -16.89 -0.58
N SER A 179 -9.56 -17.12 -1.38
CA SER A 179 -9.18 -18.44 -1.88
C SER A 179 -8.88 -19.43 -0.75
N LEU A 180 -8.12 -19.03 0.27
CA LEU A 180 -7.85 -19.85 1.47
C LEU A 180 -9.15 -20.26 2.16
N ARG A 181 -10.01 -19.28 2.47
CA ARG A 181 -11.27 -19.52 3.19
C ARG A 181 -12.23 -20.41 2.39
N ILE A 182 -12.34 -20.21 1.08
CA ILE A 182 -13.21 -21.03 0.23
C ILE A 182 -12.66 -22.46 0.08
N ASN A 183 -11.35 -22.63 -0.10
CA ASN A 183 -10.76 -23.96 -0.17
C ASN A 183 -10.93 -24.74 1.14
N TYR A 184 -10.78 -24.06 2.28
CA TYR A 184 -11.06 -24.65 3.59
C TYR A 184 -12.54 -25.03 3.74
N ALA A 185 -13.47 -24.14 3.35
CA ALA A 185 -14.90 -24.43 3.35
C ALA A 185 -15.26 -25.65 2.49
N LYS A 186 -14.67 -25.78 1.29
CA LYS A 186 -14.85 -26.96 0.42
C LYS A 186 -14.44 -28.25 1.12
N GLN A 187 -13.31 -28.23 1.83
CA GLN A 187 -12.84 -29.40 2.60
C GLN A 187 -13.81 -29.75 3.74
N LEU A 188 -14.30 -28.76 4.49
CA LEU A 188 -15.27 -28.98 5.56
C LEU A 188 -16.61 -29.52 5.03
N LEU A 189 -17.11 -29.00 3.91
CA LEU A 189 -18.36 -29.47 3.29
C LEU A 189 -18.32 -30.96 2.94
N ILE A 190 -17.15 -31.48 2.55
CA ILE A 190 -16.97 -32.90 2.19
C ILE A 190 -16.71 -33.76 3.43
N ARG A 191 -15.89 -33.25 4.37
CA ARG A 191 -15.41 -34.04 5.53
C ARG A 191 -16.36 -34.03 6.72
N GLN A 192 -17.20 -32.99 6.84
CA GLN A 192 -18.11 -32.77 7.97
C GLN A 192 -19.54 -32.53 7.43
N PRO A 193 -20.20 -33.55 6.86
CA PRO A 193 -21.51 -33.39 6.23
C PRO A 193 -22.62 -33.02 7.22
N ASP A 194 -22.42 -33.33 8.51
CA ASP A 194 -23.38 -33.08 9.59
C ASP A 194 -23.41 -31.62 10.05
N PHE A 195 -22.37 -30.84 9.76
CA PHE A 195 -22.38 -29.42 10.12
C PHE A 195 -23.26 -28.60 9.18
N ASP A 196 -23.99 -27.65 9.78
CA ASP A 196 -24.77 -26.69 9.02
C ASP A 196 -23.86 -25.81 8.14
N VAL A 197 -24.37 -25.41 6.97
CA VAL A 197 -23.63 -24.59 6.01
C VAL A 197 -23.21 -23.25 6.64
N ALA A 198 -24.03 -22.66 7.51
CA ALA A 198 -23.72 -21.43 8.22
C ALA A 198 -22.53 -21.63 9.17
N VAL A 199 -22.51 -22.73 9.92
CA VAL A 199 -21.42 -23.07 10.84
C VAL A 199 -20.11 -23.27 10.07
N ILE A 200 -20.16 -23.94 8.92
CA ILE A 200 -18.98 -24.10 8.06
C ILE A 200 -18.48 -22.74 7.54
N GLY A 201 -19.39 -21.84 7.16
CA GLY A 201 -19.07 -20.48 6.78
C GLY A 201 -18.33 -19.74 7.90
N GLU A 202 -18.86 -19.80 9.12
CA GLU A 202 -18.27 -19.19 10.31
C GLU A 202 -16.87 -19.75 10.60
N MET A 203 -16.72 -21.09 10.63
CA MET A 203 -15.41 -21.76 10.80
C MET A 203 -14.40 -21.40 9.70
N SER A 204 -14.89 -21.00 8.52
CA SER A 204 -14.07 -20.56 7.39
C SER A 204 -13.77 -19.06 7.43
N GLY A 205 -14.17 -18.34 8.48
CA GLY A 205 -13.92 -16.91 8.64
C GLY A 205 -14.98 -16.01 8.02
N TYR A 206 -16.19 -16.51 7.77
CA TYR A 206 -17.33 -15.72 7.31
C TYR A 206 -18.46 -15.73 8.35
N PRO A 207 -18.54 -14.71 9.21
CA PRO A 207 -19.60 -14.63 10.23
C PRO A 207 -21.01 -14.46 9.64
N ASP A 208 -21.12 -13.94 8.41
CA ASP A 208 -22.40 -13.77 7.70
C ASP A 208 -22.63 -14.96 6.74
N PRO A 209 -23.64 -15.81 6.99
CA PRO A 209 -23.93 -16.98 6.16
C PRO A 209 -24.41 -16.64 4.74
N VAL A 210 -25.11 -15.52 4.56
CA VAL A 210 -25.63 -15.07 3.27
C VAL A 210 -24.48 -14.57 2.40
N TYR A 211 -23.58 -13.79 2.98
CA TYR A 211 -22.37 -13.33 2.32
C TYR A 211 -21.46 -14.51 1.96
N PHE A 212 -21.22 -15.43 2.90
CA PHE A 212 -20.48 -16.67 2.65
C PHE A 212 -21.02 -17.41 1.42
N SER A 213 -22.32 -17.67 1.38
CA SER A 213 -22.95 -18.41 0.27
C SER A 213 -22.74 -17.73 -1.08
N LYS A 214 -22.84 -16.39 -1.13
CA LYS A 214 -22.59 -15.60 -2.35
C LYS A 214 -21.13 -15.67 -2.78
N VAL A 215 -20.19 -15.50 -1.85
CA VAL A 215 -18.75 -15.57 -2.13
C VAL A 215 -18.35 -16.98 -2.58
N PHE A 216 -18.87 -18.01 -1.92
CA PHE A 216 -18.63 -19.40 -2.29
C PHE A 216 -19.07 -19.66 -3.73
N LYS A 217 -20.33 -19.35 -4.07
CA LYS A 217 -20.85 -19.52 -5.43
C LYS A 217 -20.04 -18.74 -6.47
N LYS A 218 -19.63 -17.51 -6.15
CA LYS A 218 -18.79 -16.71 -7.06
C LYS A 218 -17.46 -17.39 -7.37
N ASN A 219 -16.88 -18.12 -6.41
CA ASN A 219 -15.58 -18.77 -6.56
C ASN A 219 -15.65 -20.21 -7.07
N THR A 220 -16.76 -20.92 -6.84
CA THR A 220 -16.90 -22.35 -7.20
C THR A 220 -17.89 -22.62 -8.33
N GLY A 221 -18.75 -21.66 -8.67
CA GLY A 221 -19.84 -21.80 -9.65
C GLY A 221 -21.16 -22.31 -9.05
N VAL A 222 -21.13 -22.95 -7.88
CA VAL A 222 -22.30 -23.61 -7.26
C VAL A 222 -22.48 -23.19 -5.80
N TRP A 223 -23.69 -23.35 -5.26
CA TRP A 223 -23.95 -23.04 -3.85
C TRP A 223 -23.29 -24.07 -2.91
N PRO A 224 -22.94 -23.70 -1.66
CA PRO A 224 -22.32 -24.63 -0.70
C PRO A 224 -23.11 -25.93 -0.48
N SER A 225 -24.45 -25.85 -0.41
CA SER A 225 -25.34 -27.01 -0.25
C SER A 225 -25.30 -27.94 -1.47
N GLN A 226 -25.25 -27.37 -2.68
CA GLN A 226 -25.09 -28.12 -3.92
C GLN A 226 -23.71 -28.79 -3.99
N TYR A 227 -22.67 -28.04 -3.68
CA TYR A 227 -21.30 -28.55 -3.63
C TYR A 227 -21.16 -29.76 -2.69
N ARG A 228 -21.83 -29.72 -1.53
CA ARG A 228 -21.89 -30.85 -0.59
C ARG A 228 -22.55 -32.09 -1.22
N ALA A 229 -23.68 -31.91 -1.88
CA ALA A 229 -24.42 -33.02 -2.50
C ALA A 229 -23.61 -33.67 -3.65
N GLU A 230 -22.92 -32.86 -4.46
CA GLU A 230 -22.11 -33.32 -5.59
C GLU A 230 -20.78 -33.97 -5.13
N GLY A 231 -20.12 -33.40 -4.12
CA GLY A 231 -18.86 -33.91 -3.56
C GLY A 231 -19.01 -35.25 -2.82
N GLY A 232 -20.23 -35.60 -2.37
CA GLY A 232 -20.55 -36.91 -1.83
C GLY A 232 -20.68 -38.02 -2.88
N CYS A 233 -20.82 -37.66 -4.16
CA CYS A 233 -21.06 -38.60 -5.26
C CYS A 233 -19.77 -39.09 -5.96
N GLN A 234 -18.60 -38.62 -5.52
CA GLN A 234 -17.28 -39.08 -6.00
C GLN A 234 -16.66 -40.18 -5.11
N ARG A 235 -17.49 -41.00 -4.45
CA ARG A 235 -17.04 -42.18 -3.69
C ARG A 235 -17.36 -43.47 -4.43
#